data_AF-A0A0B8P5P2-F1
#
_entry.id   AF-A0A0B8P5P2-F1
#
_cell.length_a   1.000
_cell.length_b   1.000
_cell.length_c   1.000
_cell.angle_alpha   90.00
_cell.angle_beta   90.00
_cell.angle_gamma   90.00
#
_symmetry.space_group_name_H-M   'P 1'
#
loop_
_entity.id
_entity.type
_entity.pdbx_description
1 polymer ?
#
loop_
_entity_poly.entity_id
_entity_poly.type
_entity_poly.pdbx_seq_one_letter_code
_entity_poly.pdbx_strand_id
1 'polypeptide(L)'
;MIAETFGQIIQSLSNEQQQQLMRIREAHLEGKGQQLSLVNGNPKIKLGKEDKKELVNLAARLLSWSTGDEAFNDFEVVGKPSQHFGFVSLRLASNHGIKRGQVSKEVMSLLNEEQRQTLVLSAKSNIADFDDFLKQRAMLMRSLDEAQKGELIDSEKVVEYGREVGKLEARMTWDQAMAMLAVRESLSDEQSQALLALRSKYTLSEELSAQNSLDRGRQLYAQCALCHLSSSAPSLDSIVGRKVASDSGYSNYSAALVELSNRQPIWTEALLSEFIDSPKKLIPGTYMGYRGLSQAQDRQALIGYLKTLKE
;
A
#
# COMPACT_ATOMS: atom_id res chain seq x y z
N MET A 1 21.43 11.33 -0.17
CA MET A 1 20.70 12.50 0.37
C MET A 1 20.08 12.29 1.75
N ILE A 2 19.08 11.41 1.96
CA ILE A 2 18.46 11.23 3.31
C ILE A 2 19.49 10.71 4.32
N ALA A 3 20.25 9.68 3.94
CA ALA A 3 21.29 9.09 4.77
C ALA A 3 22.33 10.14 5.25
N GLU A 4 22.85 10.93 4.31
CA GLU A 4 23.77 12.04 4.59
C GLU A 4 23.15 13.12 5.48
N THR A 5 21.88 13.49 5.24
CA THR A 5 21.17 14.51 6.03
C THR A 5 21.05 14.07 7.49
N PHE A 6 20.63 12.84 7.71
CA PHE A 6 20.54 12.24 9.03
C PHE A 6 21.92 12.08 9.68
N GLY A 7 22.95 11.67 8.93
CA GLY A 7 24.34 11.64 9.39
C GLY A 7 24.82 13.01 9.89
N GLN A 8 24.58 14.07 9.11
CA GLN A 8 24.89 15.45 9.52
C GLN A 8 24.14 15.87 10.79
N ILE A 9 22.84 15.53 10.89
CA ILE A 9 22.06 15.80 12.10
C ILE A 9 22.68 15.08 13.29
N ILE A 10 22.94 13.77 13.19
CA ILE A 10 23.49 12.94 14.26
C ILE A 10 24.83 13.50 14.75
N GLN A 11 25.72 13.86 13.83
CA GLN A 11 27.03 14.46 14.13
C GLN A 11 26.93 15.83 14.80
N SER A 12 25.83 16.56 14.60
CA SER A 12 25.58 17.87 15.22
C SER A 12 24.93 17.80 16.60
N LEU A 13 24.45 16.62 17.04
CA LEU A 13 23.74 16.49 18.31
C LEU A 13 24.70 16.63 19.50
N SER A 14 24.28 17.40 20.51
CA SER A 14 24.95 17.42 21.81
C SER A 14 24.75 16.09 22.56
N ASN A 15 25.63 15.80 23.52
CA ASN A 15 25.47 14.64 24.40
C ASN A 15 24.10 14.60 25.10
N GLU A 16 23.56 15.76 25.49
CA GLU A 16 22.23 15.87 26.10
C GLU A 16 21.12 15.50 25.12
N GLN A 17 21.22 15.95 23.86
CA GLN A 17 20.25 15.62 22.81
C GLN A 17 20.30 14.12 22.48
N GLN A 18 21.48 13.52 22.39
CA GLN A 18 21.63 12.07 22.17
C GLN A 18 20.99 11.26 23.30
N GLN A 19 21.27 11.63 24.56
CA GLN A 19 20.64 10.99 25.74
C GLN A 19 19.11 11.19 25.76
N GLN A 20 18.62 12.32 25.29
CA GLN A 20 17.18 12.55 25.16
C GLN A 20 16.54 11.64 24.11
N LEU A 21 17.15 11.47 22.94
CA LEU A 21 16.66 10.54 21.91
C LEU A 21 16.64 9.10 22.42
N MET A 22 17.69 8.67 23.14
CA MET A 22 17.71 7.34 23.78
C MET A 22 16.58 7.16 24.78
N ARG A 23 16.33 8.14 25.66
CA ARG A 23 15.19 8.10 26.60
C ARG A 23 13.84 8.03 25.89
N ILE A 24 13.68 8.74 24.78
CA ILE A 24 12.47 8.67 23.95
C ILE A 24 12.29 7.24 23.42
N ARG A 25 13.35 6.64 22.85
CA ARG A 25 13.32 5.25 22.35
C ARG A 25 12.93 4.27 23.46
N GLU A 26 13.61 4.30 24.60
CA GLU A 26 13.38 3.39 25.73
C GLU A 26 11.94 3.48 26.24
N ALA A 27 11.43 4.70 26.43
CA ALA A 27 10.03 4.89 26.84
C ALA A 27 9.05 4.30 25.82
N HIS A 28 9.31 4.41 24.52
CA HIS A 28 8.48 3.76 23.50
C HIS A 28 8.56 2.22 23.54
N LEU A 29 9.76 1.65 23.74
CA LEU A 29 9.96 0.21 23.87
C LEU A 29 9.25 -0.36 25.11
N GLU A 30 9.18 0.42 26.20
CA GLU A 30 8.46 0.07 27.43
C GLU A 30 6.94 0.37 27.38
N GLY A 31 6.42 0.88 26.26
CA GLY A 31 5.01 1.26 26.14
C GLY A 31 4.63 2.53 26.91
N LYS A 32 5.60 3.27 27.44
CA LYS A 32 5.42 4.53 28.18
C LYS A 32 5.59 5.79 27.32
N GLY A 33 5.82 5.64 26.01
CA GLY A 33 6.10 6.78 25.12
C GLY A 33 5.00 7.86 25.09
N GLN A 34 3.74 7.50 25.37
CA GLN A 34 2.63 8.47 25.48
C GLN A 34 2.74 9.40 26.71
N GLN A 35 3.57 9.04 27.69
CA GLN A 35 3.81 9.81 28.90
C GLN A 35 4.94 10.84 28.72
N LEU A 36 5.64 10.81 27.59
CA LEU A 36 6.71 11.76 27.29
C LEU A 36 6.11 13.15 27.05
N SER A 37 6.61 14.14 27.78
CA SER A 37 6.32 15.55 27.53
C SER A 37 7.21 16.08 26.40
N LEU A 38 6.64 16.94 25.55
CA LEU A 38 7.40 17.63 24.52
C LEU A 38 8.26 18.72 25.18
N VAL A 39 9.59 18.53 25.19
CA VAL A 39 10.53 19.48 25.83
C VAL A 39 10.40 20.90 25.26
N ASN A 40 10.15 21.05 23.96
CA ASN A 40 10.04 22.34 23.27
C ASN A 40 8.67 22.54 22.57
N GLY A 41 7.64 21.78 22.94
CA GLY A 41 6.37 21.75 22.22
C GLY A 41 6.50 21.22 20.77
N ASN A 42 5.47 21.43 19.96
CA ASN A 42 5.45 20.99 18.56
C ASN A 42 5.80 22.18 17.64
N PRO A 43 6.93 22.15 16.91
CA PRO A 43 7.34 23.29 16.07
C PRO A 43 6.29 23.57 14.99
N LYS A 44 5.94 24.85 14.81
CA LYS A 44 4.99 25.28 13.77
C LYS A 44 5.70 25.30 12.41
N ILE A 45 5.64 24.18 11.69
CA ILE A 45 6.21 24.06 10.34
C ILE A 45 5.09 24.16 9.30
N LYS A 46 5.19 25.14 8.39
CA LYS A 46 4.24 25.32 7.29
C LYS A 46 4.59 24.39 6.13
N LEU A 47 3.80 23.34 5.96
CA LEU A 47 3.97 22.30 4.94
C LEU A 47 2.62 21.87 4.36
N GLY A 48 2.63 21.33 3.14
CA GLY A 48 1.48 20.66 2.54
C GLY A 48 1.07 19.42 3.34
N LYS A 49 -0.14 18.89 3.09
CA LYS A 49 -0.66 17.72 3.83
C LYS A 49 0.24 16.49 3.66
N GLU A 50 0.72 16.24 2.45
CA GLU A 50 1.56 15.06 2.16
C GLU A 50 3.00 15.26 2.68
N ASP A 51 3.58 16.44 2.52
CA ASP A 51 4.90 16.76 3.09
C ASP A 51 4.93 16.61 4.61
N LYS A 52 3.83 16.96 5.30
CA LYS A 52 3.71 16.74 6.75
C LYS A 52 3.78 15.26 7.10
N LYS A 53 3.15 14.38 6.32
CA LYS A 53 3.20 12.93 6.57
C LYS A 53 4.61 12.40 6.35
N GLU A 54 5.29 12.86 5.31
CA GLU A 54 6.66 12.44 5.06
C GLU A 54 7.61 12.96 6.13
N LEU A 55 7.41 14.18 6.63
CA LEU A 55 8.16 14.69 7.78
C LEU A 55 7.96 13.82 9.04
N VAL A 56 6.73 13.39 9.33
CA VAL A 56 6.46 12.46 10.44
C VAL A 56 7.23 11.14 10.25
N ASN A 57 7.22 10.61 9.03
CA ASN A 57 7.94 9.38 8.69
C ASN A 57 9.46 9.54 8.88
N LEU A 58 10.04 10.62 8.33
CA LEU A 58 11.46 10.93 8.46
C LEU A 58 11.87 11.14 9.92
N ALA A 59 11.09 11.87 10.72
CA ALA A 59 11.38 12.07 12.13
C ALA A 59 11.37 10.76 12.93
N ALA A 60 10.40 9.87 12.66
CA ALA A 60 10.33 8.56 13.27
C ALA A 60 11.52 7.65 12.86
N ARG A 61 11.92 7.71 11.59
CA ARG A 61 13.10 6.98 11.08
C ARG A 61 14.40 7.52 11.66
N LEU A 62 14.55 8.83 11.77
CA LEU A 62 15.72 9.46 12.39
C LEU A 62 15.90 8.99 13.82
N LEU A 63 14.83 8.95 14.62
CA LEU A 63 14.88 8.41 15.99
C LEU A 63 15.42 6.98 15.97
N SER A 64 14.80 6.08 15.18
CA SER A 64 15.21 4.68 15.11
C SER A 64 16.66 4.50 14.67
N TRP A 65 17.11 5.27 13.67
CA TRP A 65 18.44 5.13 13.08
C TRP A 65 19.55 5.73 13.95
N SER A 66 19.28 6.85 14.62
CA SER A 66 20.23 7.54 15.52
C SER A 66 20.40 6.86 16.89
N THR A 67 19.48 5.97 17.26
CA THR A 67 19.44 5.32 18.60
C THR A 67 19.54 3.79 18.53
N GLY A 68 19.67 3.24 17.32
CA GLY A 68 19.79 1.80 17.07
C GLY A 68 21.25 1.39 16.84
N ASP A 69 21.49 0.09 16.83
CA ASP A 69 22.73 -0.50 16.34
C ASP A 69 22.55 -1.05 14.91
N GLU A 70 23.65 -1.53 14.33
CA GLU A 70 23.68 -2.11 12.98
C GLU A 70 22.69 -3.28 12.86
N ALA A 71 22.63 -4.15 13.86
CA ALA A 71 21.74 -5.30 13.88
C ALA A 71 20.25 -4.90 13.86
N PHE A 72 19.90 -3.81 14.55
CA PHE A 72 18.55 -3.27 14.53
C PHE A 72 18.16 -2.69 13.16
N ASN A 73 19.12 -2.07 12.47
CA ASN A 73 18.90 -1.51 11.14
C ASN A 73 18.79 -2.61 10.07
N ASP A 74 19.49 -3.74 10.27
CA ASP A 74 19.50 -4.91 9.40
C ASP A 74 18.25 -5.79 9.54
N PHE A 75 17.54 -5.69 10.67
CA PHE A 75 16.36 -6.50 10.95
C PHE A 75 15.26 -6.31 9.90
N GLU A 76 14.76 -7.43 9.36
CA GLU A 76 13.57 -7.46 8.52
C GLU A 76 12.74 -8.72 8.80
N VAL A 77 11.43 -8.66 8.52
CA VAL A 77 10.51 -9.77 8.77
C VAL A 77 10.15 -10.49 7.47
N VAL A 78 10.10 -11.83 7.53
CA VAL A 78 9.64 -12.68 6.42
C VAL A 78 8.30 -12.17 5.86
N GLY A 79 8.26 -12.05 4.53
CA GLY A 79 7.07 -11.62 3.79
C GLY A 79 6.78 -10.12 3.84
N LYS A 80 7.63 -9.28 4.44
CA LYS A 80 7.57 -7.81 4.28
C LYS A 80 8.11 -7.31 2.94
N PRO A 81 9.29 -7.76 2.45
CA PRO A 81 9.85 -7.27 1.18
C PRO A 81 8.94 -7.54 -0.02
N SER A 82 8.14 -8.60 0.03
CA SER A 82 7.19 -8.99 -1.02
C SER A 82 5.73 -8.84 -0.57
N GLN A 83 5.35 -7.71 0.04
CA GLN A 83 3.94 -7.41 0.38
C GLN A 83 3.10 -7.04 -0.84
N HIS A 84 3.10 -7.92 -1.82
CA HIS A 84 2.22 -7.85 -2.97
C HIS A 84 0.95 -8.66 -2.63
N PHE A 85 -0.10 -8.60 -3.46
CA PHE A 85 -1.33 -9.41 -3.28
C PHE A 85 -2.34 -8.95 -2.20
N GLY A 86 -2.32 -7.67 -1.80
CA GLY A 86 -3.51 -6.99 -1.26
C GLY A 86 -3.92 -7.30 0.19
N PHE A 87 -3.12 -8.05 0.95
CA PHE A 87 -3.41 -8.31 2.38
C PHE A 87 -3.43 -7.02 3.22
N VAL A 88 -2.60 -6.03 2.88
CA VAL A 88 -2.60 -4.72 3.57
C VAL A 88 -3.97 -4.06 3.40
N SER A 89 -4.51 -4.04 2.19
CA SER A 89 -5.84 -3.49 1.91
C SER A 89 -6.95 -4.26 2.65
N LEU A 90 -6.83 -5.59 2.76
CA LEU A 90 -7.76 -6.41 3.54
C LEU A 90 -7.68 -6.10 5.05
N ARG A 91 -6.46 -5.84 5.55
CA ARG A 91 -6.25 -5.44 6.95
C ARG A 91 -6.82 -4.06 7.25
N LEU A 92 -6.67 -3.12 6.33
CA LEU A 92 -7.31 -1.80 6.46
C LEU A 92 -8.83 -1.91 6.42
N ALA A 93 -9.39 -2.71 5.51
CA ALA A 93 -10.84 -2.91 5.40
C ALA A 93 -11.47 -3.56 6.64
N SER A 94 -10.71 -4.37 7.38
CA SER A 94 -11.14 -4.99 8.64
C SER A 94 -10.83 -4.16 9.89
N ASN A 95 -10.55 -2.86 9.73
CA ASN A 95 -10.10 -1.98 10.81
C ASN A 95 -8.94 -2.57 11.63
N HIS A 96 -7.97 -3.18 10.93
CA HIS A 96 -6.80 -3.87 11.49
C HIS A 96 -7.09 -5.13 12.32
N GLY A 97 -8.34 -5.59 12.39
CA GLY A 97 -8.76 -6.76 13.17
C GLY A 97 -8.31 -8.10 12.59
N ILE A 98 -8.07 -8.17 11.27
CA ILE A 98 -7.64 -9.41 10.63
C ILE A 98 -6.19 -9.78 11.00
N LYS A 99 -5.98 -11.06 11.35
CA LYS A 99 -4.67 -11.61 11.69
C LYS A 99 -4.22 -12.59 10.61
N ARG A 100 -2.98 -12.42 10.11
CA ARG A 100 -2.38 -13.32 9.09
C ARG A 100 -2.48 -14.80 9.47
N GLY A 101 -2.17 -15.14 10.73
CA GLY A 101 -2.22 -16.51 11.21
C GLY A 101 -3.63 -17.11 11.24
N GLN A 102 -4.67 -16.30 11.48
CA GLN A 102 -6.05 -16.77 11.42
C GLN A 102 -6.47 -17.07 9.98
N VAL A 103 -6.23 -16.12 9.07
CA VAL A 103 -6.53 -16.28 7.64
C VAL A 103 -5.78 -17.47 7.06
N SER A 104 -4.52 -17.67 7.45
CA SER A 104 -3.73 -18.83 7.03
C SER A 104 -4.39 -20.14 7.42
N LYS A 105 -4.85 -20.29 8.67
CA LYS A 105 -5.54 -21.52 9.11
C LYS A 105 -6.82 -21.78 8.30
N GLU A 106 -7.64 -20.75 8.09
CA GLU A 106 -8.89 -20.87 7.33
C GLU A 106 -8.62 -21.23 5.88
N VAL A 107 -7.68 -20.55 5.20
CA VAL A 107 -7.31 -20.85 3.80
C VAL A 107 -6.73 -22.26 3.68
N MET A 108 -5.77 -22.64 4.53
CA MET A 108 -5.14 -23.97 4.47
C MET A 108 -6.12 -25.11 4.71
N SER A 109 -7.20 -24.87 5.47
CA SER A 109 -8.27 -25.85 5.70
C SER A 109 -9.16 -26.08 4.47
N LEU A 110 -9.22 -25.11 3.54
CA LEU A 110 -10.01 -25.20 2.31
C LEU A 110 -9.24 -25.87 1.15
N LEU A 111 -7.91 -25.90 1.22
CA LEU A 111 -7.07 -26.46 0.17
C LEU A 111 -6.94 -27.98 0.31
N ASN A 112 -6.72 -28.68 -0.81
CA ASN A 112 -6.35 -30.11 -0.81
C ASN A 112 -4.82 -30.29 -0.59
N GLU A 113 -4.35 -31.53 -0.56
CA GLU A 113 -2.93 -31.80 -0.27
C GLU A 113 -1.99 -31.24 -1.34
N GLU A 114 -2.32 -31.42 -2.62
CA GLU A 114 -1.50 -30.93 -3.73
C GLU A 114 -1.37 -29.40 -3.72
N GLN A 115 -2.49 -28.69 -3.55
CA GLN A 115 -2.53 -27.23 -3.43
C GLN A 115 -1.72 -26.73 -2.23
N ARG A 116 -1.79 -27.42 -1.08
CA ARG A 116 -0.96 -27.11 0.09
C ARG A 116 0.52 -27.30 -0.21
N GLN A 117 0.88 -28.38 -0.90
CA GLN A 117 2.28 -28.64 -1.28
C GLN A 117 2.82 -27.54 -2.21
N THR A 118 2.03 -27.03 -3.15
CA THR A 118 2.42 -25.87 -3.98
C THR A 118 2.82 -24.66 -3.12
N LEU A 119 2.04 -24.34 -2.09
CA LEU A 119 2.36 -23.24 -1.18
C LEU A 119 3.59 -23.53 -0.30
N VAL A 120 3.76 -24.77 0.16
CA VAL A 120 4.92 -25.19 0.96
C VAL A 120 6.21 -25.06 0.14
N LEU A 121 6.20 -25.50 -1.13
CA LEU A 121 7.35 -25.36 -2.01
C LEU A 121 7.69 -23.90 -2.28
N SER A 122 6.69 -23.07 -2.55
CA SER A 122 6.87 -21.61 -2.70
C SER A 122 7.46 -20.97 -1.44
N ALA A 123 6.99 -21.35 -0.25
CA ALA A 123 7.51 -20.85 1.02
C ALA A 123 8.98 -21.24 1.24
N LYS A 124 9.37 -22.47 0.87
CA LYS A 124 10.77 -22.92 0.93
C LYS A 124 11.67 -22.21 -0.08
N SER A 125 11.19 -21.94 -1.30
CA SER A 125 11.93 -21.14 -2.28
C SER A 125 12.15 -19.71 -1.75
N ASN A 126 11.06 -19.10 -1.25
CA ASN A 126 11.08 -17.74 -0.76
C ASN A 126 11.97 -17.55 0.47
N ILE A 127 12.10 -18.54 1.37
CA ILE A 127 12.97 -18.38 2.54
C ILE A 127 14.45 -18.33 2.14
N ALA A 128 14.84 -19.09 1.11
CA ALA A 128 16.22 -19.06 0.59
C ALA A 128 16.54 -17.69 -0.04
N ASP A 129 15.65 -17.17 -0.89
CA ASP A 129 15.80 -15.83 -1.46
C ASP A 129 15.75 -14.73 -0.38
N PHE A 130 14.96 -14.93 0.68
CA PHE A 130 14.88 -13.99 1.80
C PHE A 130 16.19 -13.93 2.60
N ASP A 131 16.86 -15.06 2.81
CA ASP A 131 18.18 -15.09 3.47
C ASP A 131 19.23 -14.34 2.64
N ASP A 132 19.20 -14.47 1.31
CA ASP A 132 20.07 -13.70 0.43
C ASP A 132 19.70 -12.22 0.39
N PHE A 133 18.40 -11.91 0.45
CA PHE A 133 17.90 -10.54 0.56
C PHE A 133 18.45 -9.87 1.83
N LEU A 134 18.43 -10.56 2.97
CA LEU A 134 18.96 -10.03 4.22
C LEU A 134 20.45 -9.69 4.11
N LYS A 135 21.24 -10.55 3.45
CA LYS A 135 22.68 -10.29 3.22
C LYS A 135 22.90 -9.04 2.35
N GLN A 136 22.19 -8.93 1.22
CA GLN A 136 22.32 -7.78 0.31
C GLN A 136 21.83 -6.49 0.96
N ARG A 137 20.72 -6.57 1.69
CA ARG A 137 20.18 -5.45 2.44
C ARG A 137 21.13 -5.00 3.55
N ALA A 138 21.77 -5.93 4.27
CA ALA A 138 22.77 -5.58 5.26
C ALA A 138 23.92 -4.80 4.61
N MET A 139 24.50 -5.27 3.49
CA MET A 139 25.56 -4.53 2.80
C MET A 139 25.13 -3.12 2.33
N LEU A 140 23.89 -2.99 1.85
CA LEU A 140 23.29 -1.69 1.53
C LEU A 140 23.22 -0.79 2.78
N MET A 141 22.69 -1.30 3.89
CA MET A 141 22.56 -0.55 5.15
C MET A 141 23.93 -0.12 5.70
N ARG A 142 24.92 -1.02 5.68
CA ARG A 142 26.30 -0.72 6.11
C ARG A 142 26.92 0.42 5.30
N SER A 143 26.65 0.46 4.00
CA SER A 143 27.11 1.56 3.12
C SER A 143 26.44 2.89 3.48
N LEU A 144 25.17 2.87 3.90
CA LEU A 144 24.46 4.07 4.34
C LEU A 144 24.87 4.53 5.75
N ASP A 145 25.23 3.60 6.63
CA ASP A 145 25.68 3.87 8.00
C ASP A 145 27.02 4.61 8.06
N GLU A 146 27.83 4.59 6.99
CA GLU A 146 29.02 5.44 6.85
C GLU A 146 28.69 6.93 7.09
N ALA A 147 27.50 7.38 6.69
CA ALA A 147 27.04 8.74 6.95
C ALA A 147 26.93 9.06 8.44
N GLN A 148 26.58 8.09 9.29
CA GLN A 148 26.54 8.30 10.73
C GLN A 148 27.91 8.58 11.33
N LYS A 149 28.99 8.11 10.68
CA LYS A 149 30.37 8.32 11.09
C LYS A 149 30.96 9.62 10.52
N GLY A 150 30.16 10.40 9.77
CA GLY A 150 30.62 11.58 9.05
C GLY A 150 31.42 11.25 7.78
N GLU A 151 31.39 9.99 7.34
CA GLU A 151 32.07 9.53 6.13
C GLU A 151 31.21 9.79 4.89
N LEU A 152 31.85 9.91 3.72
CA LEU A 152 31.16 10.02 2.44
C LEU A 152 30.58 8.65 2.05
N ILE A 153 29.31 8.63 1.68
CA ILE A 153 28.65 7.41 1.19
C ILE A 153 29.15 7.08 -0.21
N ASP A 154 29.61 5.85 -0.41
CA ASP A 154 29.89 5.32 -1.75
C ASP A 154 28.59 5.06 -2.52
N SER A 155 28.23 5.99 -3.40
CA SER A 155 27.00 5.91 -4.19
C SER A 155 26.98 4.71 -5.15
N GLU A 156 28.13 4.23 -5.61
CA GLU A 156 28.17 3.10 -6.54
C GLU A 156 27.77 1.81 -5.83
N LYS A 157 28.31 1.58 -4.62
CA LYS A 157 27.91 0.45 -3.76
C LYS A 157 26.44 0.49 -3.36
N VAL A 158 25.93 1.66 -3.00
CA VAL A 158 24.50 1.82 -2.67
C VAL A 158 23.62 1.40 -3.85
N VAL A 159 23.97 1.83 -5.06
CA VAL A 159 23.23 1.45 -6.27
C VAL A 159 23.39 -0.03 -6.59
N GLU A 160 24.59 -0.59 -6.42
CA GLU A 160 24.86 -2.02 -6.63
C GLU A 160 24.03 -2.89 -5.69
N TYR A 161 24.17 -2.72 -4.37
CA TYR A 161 23.42 -3.51 -3.40
C TYR A 161 21.91 -3.28 -3.49
N GLY A 162 21.48 -2.03 -3.73
CA GLY A 162 20.08 -1.71 -3.98
C GLY A 162 19.50 -2.45 -5.19
N ARG A 163 20.29 -2.62 -6.26
CA ARG A 163 19.89 -3.41 -7.43
C ARG A 163 19.71 -4.88 -7.08
N GLU A 164 20.65 -5.47 -6.32
CA GLU A 164 20.55 -6.88 -5.93
C GLU A 164 19.38 -7.14 -4.98
N VAL A 165 19.15 -6.24 -4.01
CA VAL A 165 17.96 -6.25 -3.15
C VAL A 165 16.68 -6.26 -4.00
N GLY A 166 16.55 -5.33 -4.95
CA GLY A 166 15.37 -5.25 -5.81
C GLY A 166 15.17 -6.48 -6.70
N LYS A 167 16.24 -7.10 -7.18
CA LYS A 167 16.17 -8.37 -7.94
C LYS A 167 15.62 -9.52 -7.08
N LEU A 168 16.07 -9.62 -5.83
CA LEU A 168 15.61 -10.66 -4.90
C LEU A 168 14.15 -10.45 -4.51
N GLU A 169 13.74 -9.20 -4.24
CA GLU A 169 12.33 -8.87 -4.03
C GLU A 169 11.44 -9.25 -5.21
N ALA A 170 11.88 -8.95 -6.44
CA ALA A 170 11.17 -9.30 -7.66
C ALA A 170 11.04 -10.82 -7.83
N ARG A 171 12.10 -11.58 -7.51
CA ARG A 171 12.11 -13.04 -7.63
C ARG A 171 11.17 -13.71 -6.62
N MET A 172 11.24 -13.30 -5.35
CA MET A 172 10.29 -13.74 -4.32
C MET A 172 8.84 -13.44 -4.72
N THR A 173 8.59 -12.23 -5.25
CA THR A 173 7.27 -11.80 -5.71
C THR A 173 6.76 -12.67 -6.86
N TRP A 174 7.62 -12.97 -7.83
CA TRP A 174 7.30 -13.85 -8.95
C TRP A 174 6.92 -15.25 -8.46
N ASP A 175 7.75 -15.85 -7.61
CA ASP A 175 7.52 -17.19 -7.07
C ASP A 175 6.20 -17.28 -6.28
N GLN A 176 5.89 -16.25 -5.49
CA GLN A 176 4.62 -16.14 -4.78
C GLN A 176 3.44 -16.03 -5.76
N ALA A 177 3.55 -15.19 -6.78
CA ALA A 177 2.50 -15.01 -7.78
C ALA A 177 2.21 -16.30 -8.54
N MET A 178 3.25 -17.03 -8.97
CA MET A 178 3.12 -18.28 -9.70
C MET A 178 2.50 -19.38 -8.84
N ALA A 179 2.89 -19.48 -7.57
CA ALA A 179 2.27 -20.43 -6.65
C ALA A 179 0.79 -20.10 -6.39
N MET A 180 0.45 -18.83 -6.18
CA MET A 180 -0.94 -18.41 -6.01
C MET A 180 -1.78 -18.65 -7.27
N LEU A 181 -1.19 -18.47 -8.46
CA LEU A 181 -1.84 -18.75 -9.74
C LEU A 181 -2.12 -20.25 -9.90
N ALA A 182 -1.11 -21.10 -9.65
CA ALA A 182 -1.26 -22.55 -9.72
C ALA A 182 -2.32 -23.08 -8.72
N VAL A 183 -2.34 -22.56 -7.49
CA VAL A 183 -3.41 -22.89 -6.53
C VAL A 183 -4.75 -22.44 -7.07
N ARG A 184 -4.86 -21.20 -7.58
CA ARG A 184 -6.11 -20.65 -8.10
C ARG A 184 -6.66 -21.43 -9.29
N GLU A 185 -5.81 -21.84 -10.22
CA GLU A 185 -6.18 -22.61 -11.42
C GLU A 185 -6.63 -24.03 -11.09
N SER A 186 -6.20 -24.57 -9.95
CA SER A 186 -6.57 -25.91 -9.49
C SER A 186 -7.75 -25.93 -8.50
N LEU A 187 -8.35 -24.78 -8.19
CA LEU A 187 -9.50 -24.73 -7.27
C LEU A 187 -10.74 -25.36 -7.90
N SER A 188 -11.48 -26.15 -7.12
CA SER A 188 -12.86 -26.50 -7.47
C SER A 188 -13.79 -25.29 -7.35
N ASP A 189 -14.99 -25.39 -7.91
CA ASP A 189 -16.03 -24.37 -7.76
C ASP A 189 -16.39 -24.16 -6.28
N GLU A 190 -16.52 -25.24 -5.51
CA GLU A 190 -16.81 -25.18 -4.07
C GLU A 190 -15.70 -24.46 -3.31
N GLN A 191 -14.43 -24.77 -3.60
CA GLN A 191 -13.29 -24.08 -2.97
C GLN A 191 -13.27 -22.59 -3.33
N SER A 192 -13.52 -22.27 -4.61
CA SER A 192 -13.59 -20.89 -5.09
C SER A 192 -14.68 -20.08 -4.38
N GLN A 193 -15.88 -20.65 -4.25
CA GLN A 193 -16.98 -20.01 -3.51
C GLN A 193 -16.67 -19.87 -2.02
N ALA A 194 -16.06 -20.88 -1.39
CA ALA A 194 -15.67 -20.81 0.02
C ALA A 194 -14.63 -19.72 0.29
N LEU A 195 -13.66 -19.53 -0.60
CA LEU A 195 -12.65 -18.46 -0.50
C LEU A 195 -13.29 -17.07 -0.68
N LEU A 196 -14.27 -16.92 -1.58
CA LEU A 196 -15.03 -15.68 -1.73
C LEU A 196 -15.88 -15.36 -0.49
N ALA A 197 -16.52 -16.37 0.10
CA ALA A 197 -17.25 -16.22 1.35
C ALA A 197 -16.32 -15.83 2.51
N LEU A 198 -15.14 -16.46 2.60
CA LEU A 198 -14.12 -16.12 3.59
C LEU A 198 -13.64 -14.68 3.46
N ARG A 199 -13.38 -14.21 2.24
CA ARG A 199 -13.05 -12.80 2.00
C ARG A 199 -14.16 -11.87 2.50
N SER A 200 -15.40 -12.22 2.18
CA SER A 200 -16.58 -11.42 2.53
C SER A 200 -16.74 -11.27 4.05
N LYS A 201 -16.44 -12.31 4.84
CA LYS A 201 -16.40 -12.26 6.31
C LYS A 201 -15.51 -11.13 6.86
N TYR A 202 -14.41 -10.81 6.18
CA TYR A 202 -13.43 -9.81 6.64
C TYR A 202 -13.65 -8.42 6.06
N THR A 203 -14.48 -8.30 5.02
CA THR A 203 -14.78 -7.03 4.37
C THR A 203 -16.18 -6.51 4.67
N LEU A 204 -17.04 -7.35 5.27
CA LEU A 204 -18.39 -6.99 5.68
C LEU A 204 -18.43 -6.74 7.19
N SER A 205 -18.19 -5.49 7.64
CA SER A 205 -18.86 -4.84 8.79
C SER A 205 -18.13 -3.58 9.31
N GLU A 206 -18.67 -2.40 8.99
CA GLU A 206 -19.22 -1.35 9.89
C GLU A 206 -19.38 -0.05 9.08
N GLU A 207 -20.33 0.82 9.46
CA GLU A 207 -20.39 2.19 8.91
C GLU A 207 -19.06 2.89 9.12
N LEU A 208 -18.31 3.08 8.04
CA LEU A 208 -17.09 3.88 8.05
C LEU A 208 -17.46 5.28 8.57
N SER A 209 -16.77 5.75 9.61
CA SER A 209 -16.84 7.16 9.99
C SER A 209 -16.55 8.04 8.77
N ALA A 210 -17.07 9.27 8.74
CA ALA A 210 -16.92 10.15 7.57
C ALA A 210 -15.44 10.32 7.13
N GLN A 211 -14.52 10.40 8.09
CA GLN A 211 -13.08 10.47 7.83
C GLN A 211 -12.53 9.16 7.27
N ASN A 212 -12.89 8.02 7.87
CA ASN A 212 -12.48 6.70 7.41
C ASN A 212 -13.03 6.40 6.00
N SER A 213 -14.21 6.91 5.67
CA SER A 213 -14.84 6.79 4.34
C SER A 213 -14.06 7.54 3.27
N LEU A 214 -13.63 8.78 3.53
CA LEU A 214 -12.80 9.53 2.58
C LEU A 214 -11.42 8.89 2.36
N ASP A 215 -10.76 8.43 3.43
CA ASP A 215 -9.46 7.75 3.30
C ASP A 215 -9.61 6.41 2.58
N ARG A 216 -10.70 5.67 2.82
CA ARG A 216 -11.05 4.46 2.05
C ARG A 216 -11.29 4.77 0.58
N GLY A 217 -12.06 5.81 0.27
CA GLY A 217 -12.31 6.28 -1.09
C GLY A 217 -11.02 6.66 -1.82
N ARG A 218 -10.10 7.35 -1.15
CA ARG A 218 -8.76 7.67 -1.68
C ARG A 218 -7.96 6.40 -2.00
N GLN A 219 -7.98 5.40 -1.12
CA GLN A 219 -7.28 4.13 -1.37
C GLN A 219 -7.87 3.39 -2.58
N LEU A 220 -9.20 3.37 -2.70
CA LEU A 220 -9.87 2.76 -3.84
C LEU A 220 -9.57 3.50 -5.14
N TYR A 221 -9.47 4.84 -5.10
CA TYR A 221 -9.11 5.68 -6.23
C TYR A 221 -7.74 5.34 -6.81
N ALA A 222 -6.81 4.76 -6.05
CA ALA A 222 -5.51 4.33 -6.57
C ALA A 222 -5.64 3.36 -7.76
N GLN A 223 -6.70 2.54 -7.80
CA GLN A 223 -7.00 1.66 -8.95
C GLN A 223 -7.47 2.45 -10.18
N CYS A 224 -8.22 3.54 -9.97
CA CYS A 224 -8.71 4.42 -11.02
C CYS A 224 -7.57 5.30 -11.58
N ALA A 225 -6.71 5.80 -10.69
CA ALA A 225 -5.60 6.68 -11.00
C ALA A 225 -4.63 6.08 -12.04
N LEU A 226 -4.48 4.75 -12.07
CA LEU A 226 -3.65 4.03 -13.03
C LEU A 226 -3.97 4.39 -14.50
N CYS A 227 -5.25 4.60 -14.82
CA CYS A 227 -5.67 5.02 -16.15
C CYS A 227 -5.96 6.52 -16.19
N HIS A 228 -6.64 7.05 -15.16
CA HIS A 228 -7.23 8.39 -15.18
C HIS A 228 -6.27 9.55 -14.83
N LEU A 229 -5.06 9.27 -14.31
CA LEU A 229 -4.00 10.30 -14.20
C LEU A 229 -3.08 10.34 -15.42
N SER A 230 -3.24 9.39 -16.34
CA SER A 230 -2.53 9.36 -17.62
C SER A 230 -3.46 9.82 -18.73
N SER A 231 -2.94 10.06 -19.93
CA SER A 231 -3.75 10.36 -21.12
C SER A 231 -4.50 9.13 -21.69
N SER A 232 -4.46 7.96 -21.04
CA SER A 232 -5.12 6.74 -21.52
C SER A 232 -6.62 6.67 -21.20
N ALA A 233 -7.12 7.54 -20.32
CA ALA A 233 -8.53 7.66 -19.95
C ALA A 233 -8.89 9.13 -19.65
N PRO A 234 -10.17 9.54 -19.70
CA PRO A 234 -10.58 10.91 -19.37
C PRO A 234 -10.30 11.27 -17.91
N SER A 235 -10.01 12.52 -17.59
CA SER A 235 -9.85 12.99 -16.21
C SER A 235 -11.11 12.72 -15.38
N LEU A 236 -10.94 12.40 -14.10
CA LEU A 236 -12.05 12.25 -13.14
C LEU A 236 -12.31 13.51 -12.32
N ASP A 237 -11.63 14.62 -12.62
CA ASP A 237 -11.82 15.89 -11.92
C ASP A 237 -13.23 16.42 -12.16
N SER A 238 -13.88 16.81 -11.08
CA SER A 238 -15.27 17.27 -11.08
C SER A 238 -16.26 16.27 -11.73
N ILE A 239 -15.94 14.96 -11.76
CA ILE A 239 -16.76 13.96 -12.47
C ILE A 239 -18.19 13.86 -11.94
N VAL A 240 -18.39 14.05 -10.64
CA VAL A 240 -19.72 13.98 -10.01
C VAL A 240 -20.53 15.20 -10.42
N GLY A 241 -21.59 14.98 -11.20
CA GLY A 241 -22.40 16.02 -11.80
C GLY A 241 -21.92 16.48 -13.19
N ARG A 242 -20.80 15.95 -13.70
CA ARG A 242 -20.32 16.25 -15.06
C ARG A 242 -21.14 15.55 -16.12
N LYS A 243 -21.15 16.10 -17.33
CA LYS A 243 -21.78 15.42 -18.47
C LYS A 243 -21.03 14.13 -18.81
N VAL A 244 -21.78 13.09 -19.19
CA VAL A 244 -21.19 11.82 -19.63
C VAL A 244 -20.47 12.05 -20.96
N ALA A 245 -19.25 11.48 -21.07
CA ALA A 245 -18.38 11.59 -22.25
C ALA A 245 -18.07 13.05 -22.68
N SER A 246 -17.80 13.95 -21.72
CA SER A 246 -17.64 15.38 -21.98
C SER A 246 -16.30 16.00 -21.56
N ASP A 247 -15.30 15.20 -21.18
CA ASP A 247 -13.95 15.73 -20.95
C ASP A 247 -13.36 16.21 -22.28
N SER A 248 -13.05 17.50 -22.38
CA SER A 248 -12.48 18.12 -23.58
C SER A 248 -11.06 17.64 -23.89
N GLY A 249 -10.33 17.12 -22.90
CA GLY A 249 -8.99 16.56 -23.06
C GLY A 249 -8.99 15.13 -23.61
N TYR A 250 -10.16 14.49 -23.79
CA TYR A 250 -10.26 13.09 -24.18
C TYR A 250 -11.27 12.89 -25.32
N SER A 251 -10.82 12.34 -26.43
CA SER A 251 -11.64 12.13 -27.64
C SER A 251 -12.07 10.69 -27.88
N ASN A 252 -11.35 9.71 -27.32
CA ASN A 252 -11.52 8.29 -27.66
C ASN A 252 -12.57 7.57 -26.77
N TYR A 253 -13.78 8.10 -26.73
CA TYR A 253 -14.89 7.44 -26.01
C TYR A 253 -15.45 6.27 -26.81
N SER A 254 -15.82 5.19 -26.11
CA SER A 254 -16.56 4.09 -26.74
C SER A 254 -17.93 4.56 -27.24
N ALA A 255 -18.36 4.09 -28.40
CA ALA A 255 -19.68 4.37 -28.94
C ALA A 255 -20.81 4.09 -27.94
N ALA A 256 -20.70 3.01 -27.16
CA ALA A 256 -21.67 2.64 -26.13
C ALA A 256 -21.80 3.68 -24.99
N LEU A 257 -20.69 4.33 -24.62
CA LEU A 257 -20.70 5.38 -23.60
C LEU A 257 -21.30 6.70 -24.15
N VAL A 258 -21.02 7.02 -25.41
CA VAL A 258 -21.65 8.15 -26.11
C VAL A 258 -23.16 7.92 -26.26
N GLU A 259 -23.59 6.70 -26.53
CA GLU A 259 -25.01 6.37 -26.56
C GLU A 259 -25.66 6.51 -25.18
N LEU A 260 -24.97 6.10 -24.10
CA LEU A 260 -25.45 6.33 -22.74
C LEU A 260 -25.63 7.83 -22.45
N SER A 261 -24.70 8.69 -22.90
CA SER A 261 -24.80 10.14 -22.63
C SER A 261 -26.05 10.79 -23.23
N ASN A 262 -26.63 10.22 -24.30
CA ASN A 262 -27.89 10.69 -24.86
C ASN A 262 -29.11 10.35 -23.97
N ARG A 263 -29.03 9.26 -23.19
CA ARG A 263 -30.13 8.77 -22.33
C ARG A 263 -29.98 9.23 -20.88
N GLN A 264 -28.75 9.27 -20.39
CA GLN A 264 -28.36 9.68 -19.05
C GLN A 264 -27.19 10.65 -19.17
N PRO A 265 -27.47 11.95 -19.39
CA PRO A 265 -26.45 12.91 -19.79
C PRO A 265 -25.51 13.33 -18.66
N ILE A 266 -25.79 12.98 -17.40
CA ILE A 266 -25.06 13.46 -16.23
C ILE A 266 -24.62 12.28 -15.36
N TRP A 267 -23.35 12.30 -14.92
CA TRP A 267 -22.82 11.40 -13.91
C TRP A 267 -23.36 11.74 -12.52
N THR A 268 -24.56 11.25 -12.20
CA THR A 268 -25.09 11.29 -10.84
C THR A 268 -24.37 10.29 -9.93
N GLU A 269 -24.45 10.48 -8.62
CA GLU A 269 -23.88 9.50 -7.67
C GLU A 269 -24.47 8.10 -7.86
N ALA A 270 -25.78 8.02 -8.13
CA ALA A 270 -26.45 6.75 -8.41
C ALA A 270 -25.92 6.08 -9.68
N LEU A 271 -25.78 6.83 -10.77
CA LEU A 271 -25.27 6.31 -12.04
C LEU A 271 -23.79 5.90 -11.94
N LEU A 272 -22.98 6.68 -11.22
CA LEU A 272 -21.59 6.31 -10.94
C LEU A 272 -21.53 5.02 -10.12
N SER A 273 -22.37 4.87 -9.09
CA SER A 273 -22.40 3.65 -8.28
C SER A 273 -22.77 2.42 -9.12
N GLU A 274 -23.79 2.53 -9.98
CA GLU A 274 -24.18 1.44 -10.88
C GLU A 274 -23.09 1.11 -11.91
N PHE A 275 -22.47 2.14 -12.51
CA PHE A 275 -21.40 1.94 -13.48
C PHE A 275 -20.16 1.30 -12.84
N ILE A 276 -19.77 1.74 -11.65
CA ILE A 276 -18.60 1.24 -10.93
C ILE A 276 -18.84 -0.18 -10.39
N ASP A 277 -20.08 -0.59 -10.09
CA ASP A 277 -20.41 -1.96 -9.66
C ASP A 277 -20.02 -2.98 -10.73
N SER A 278 -20.36 -2.71 -12.00
CA SER A 278 -19.97 -3.56 -13.12
C SER A 278 -20.07 -2.80 -14.46
N PRO A 279 -18.98 -2.15 -14.92
CA PRO A 279 -19.01 -1.27 -16.10
C PRO A 279 -19.54 -1.92 -17.37
N LYS A 280 -19.06 -3.15 -17.65
CA LYS A 280 -19.46 -3.91 -18.85
C LYS A 280 -20.87 -4.46 -18.77
N LYS A 281 -21.44 -4.58 -17.57
CA LYS A 281 -22.84 -4.99 -17.38
C LYS A 281 -23.79 -3.82 -17.64
N LEU A 282 -23.46 -2.63 -17.13
CA LEU A 282 -24.25 -1.42 -17.38
C LEU A 282 -24.11 -0.92 -18.82
N ILE A 283 -22.88 -0.93 -19.35
CA ILE A 283 -22.53 -0.42 -20.67
C ILE A 283 -21.77 -1.51 -21.46
N PRO A 284 -22.47 -2.50 -22.04
CA PRO A 284 -21.86 -3.44 -22.95
C PRO A 284 -21.13 -2.71 -24.08
N GLY A 285 -19.85 -3.03 -24.29
CA GLY A 285 -19.01 -2.34 -25.29
C GLY A 285 -18.27 -1.11 -24.76
N THR A 286 -18.36 -0.78 -23.47
CA THR A 286 -17.45 0.21 -22.86
C THR A 286 -16.00 -0.23 -22.97
N TYR A 287 -15.10 0.73 -23.23
CA TYR A 287 -13.65 0.49 -23.27
C TYR A 287 -13.05 0.39 -21.86
N MET A 288 -13.80 0.73 -20.81
CA MET A 288 -13.32 0.59 -19.43
C MET A 288 -13.18 -0.89 -19.06
N GLY A 289 -11.94 -1.39 -18.99
CA GLY A 289 -11.59 -2.76 -18.62
C GLY A 289 -11.74 -3.11 -17.14
N TYR A 290 -12.34 -2.22 -16.33
CA TYR A 290 -12.50 -2.41 -14.90
C TYR A 290 -13.51 -3.52 -14.59
N ARG A 291 -13.14 -4.44 -13.69
CA ARG A 291 -13.97 -5.61 -13.32
C ARG A 291 -15.18 -5.25 -12.46
N GLY A 292 -15.14 -4.09 -11.81
CA GLY A 292 -16.20 -3.61 -10.92
C GLY A 292 -15.82 -3.63 -9.44
N LEU A 293 -16.59 -2.89 -8.64
CA LEU A 293 -16.46 -2.77 -7.20
C LEU A 293 -17.80 -3.14 -6.55
N SER A 294 -17.95 -4.42 -6.18
CA SER A 294 -19.25 -4.99 -5.78
C SER A 294 -19.76 -4.52 -4.42
N GLN A 295 -18.87 -4.05 -3.54
CA GLN A 295 -19.26 -3.60 -2.20
C GLN A 295 -19.84 -2.19 -2.25
N ALA A 296 -21.12 -2.04 -1.90
CA ALA A 296 -21.83 -0.76 -1.97
C ALA A 296 -21.18 0.34 -1.12
N GLN A 297 -20.68 0.00 0.08
CA GLN A 297 -19.96 0.94 0.95
C GLN A 297 -18.65 1.44 0.33
N ASP A 298 -17.90 0.55 -0.35
CA ASP A 298 -16.68 0.93 -1.06
C ASP A 298 -16.99 1.86 -2.24
N ARG A 299 -18.09 1.61 -2.97
CA ARG A 299 -18.53 2.54 -4.04
C ARG A 299 -18.92 3.90 -3.47
N GLN A 300 -19.67 3.93 -2.38
CA GLN A 300 -20.05 5.17 -1.71
C GLN A 300 -18.82 5.94 -1.22
N ALA A 301 -17.84 5.27 -0.61
CA ALA A 301 -16.57 5.85 -0.19
C ALA A 301 -15.78 6.42 -1.38
N LEU A 302 -15.66 5.66 -2.48
CA LEU A 302 -15.00 6.11 -3.70
C LEU A 302 -15.70 7.34 -4.31
N ILE A 303 -17.03 7.34 -4.44
CA ILE A 303 -17.79 8.49 -4.95
C ILE A 303 -17.62 9.70 -4.03
N GLY A 304 -17.66 9.49 -2.70
CA GLY A 304 -17.36 10.53 -1.72
C GLY A 304 -16.00 11.17 -1.94
N TYR A 305 -14.97 10.37 -2.24
CA TYR A 305 -13.65 10.88 -2.60
C TYR A 305 -13.63 11.61 -3.95
N LEU A 306 -14.30 11.08 -4.99
CA LEU A 306 -14.41 11.73 -6.31
C LEU A 306 -15.03 13.14 -6.21
N LYS A 307 -15.96 13.37 -5.28
CA LYS A 307 -16.53 14.71 -5.00
C LYS A 307 -15.49 15.72 -4.48
N THR A 308 -14.35 15.25 -3.99
CA THR A 308 -13.26 16.11 -3.51
C THR A 308 -12.28 16.50 -4.61
N LEU A 309 -12.31 15.80 -5.76
CA LEU A 309 -11.47 16.10 -6.91
C LEU A 309 -12.03 17.32 -7.64
N LYS A 310 -11.20 18.34 -7.82
CA LYS A 310 -11.52 19.59 -8.51
C LYS A 310 -10.47 19.82 -9.59
N GLU A 311 -10.87 20.52 -10.65
CA GLU A 311 -9.96 21.02 -11.70
C GLU A 311 -8.83 21.89 -11.13
#